data_AF-A0A924S8N9-F1
#
_entry.id   AF-A0A924S8N9-F1
#
_cell.length_a   1.000
_cell.length_b   1.000
_cell.length_c   1.000
_cell.angle_alpha   90.00
_cell.angle_beta   90.00
_cell.angle_gamma   90.00
#
_symmetry.space_group_name_H-M   'P 1'
#
loop_
_entity.id
_entity.type
_entity.pdbx_description
1 polymer ?
#
loop_
_entity_poly.entity_id
_entity_poly.type
_entity_poly.pdbx_seq_one_letter_code
_entity_poly.pdbx_strand_id
1 'polypeptide(L)'
;MTDFASLDIDSVDQLVSVLEDELGGVSTQWWNANKAVVAGYLRSLAEATMQTRTALFNQQIPPEAADMIIHNQELAFNQTLQFTKFTTLVLAQQLLNAAFKVIGWVIFNKTGINLAPNLVQPTDGAGG
;
A
#
# COMPACT_ATOMS: atom_id res chain seq x y z
N MET A 1 -8.37 3.43 -13.22
CA MET A 1 -7.72 4.38 -12.30
C MET A 1 -8.53 4.31 -11.03
N THR A 2 -7.95 3.78 -9.94
CA THR A 2 -8.68 3.49 -8.70
C THR A 2 -9.14 4.78 -8.05
N ASP A 3 -10.44 4.85 -7.70
CA ASP A 3 -10.96 5.93 -6.86
C ASP A 3 -10.56 5.65 -5.42
N PHE A 4 -9.44 6.24 -5.02
CA PHE A 4 -8.85 6.04 -3.70
C PHE A 4 -9.70 6.65 -2.57
N ALA A 5 -10.44 7.72 -2.86
CA ALA A 5 -11.22 8.44 -1.86
C ALA A 5 -12.47 7.65 -1.42
N SER A 6 -13.03 6.83 -2.30
CA SER A 6 -14.12 5.90 -1.98
C SER A 6 -13.66 4.46 -1.77
N LEU A 7 -12.36 4.21 -1.65
CA LEU A 7 -11.82 2.86 -1.60
C LEU A 7 -12.22 2.16 -0.30
N ASP A 8 -13.12 1.19 -0.42
CA ASP A 8 -13.58 0.35 0.69
C ASP A 8 -13.10 -1.09 0.51
N ILE A 9 -12.10 -1.47 1.30
CA ILE A 9 -11.47 -2.79 1.25
C ILE A 9 -11.66 -3.48 2.59
N ASP A 10 -12.32 -4.64 2.61
CA ASP A 10 -12.63 -5.36 3.84
C ASP A 10 -11.94 -6.71 3.95
N SER A 11 -11.24 -7.13 2.90
CA SER A 11 -10.50 -8.40 2.88
C SER A 11 -9.09 -8.26 2.34
N VAL A 12 -8.22 -9.18 2.77
CA VAL A 12 -6.85 -9.31 2.27
C VAL A 12 -6.85 -9.54 0.76
N ASP A 13 -7.72 -10.42 0.26
CA ASP A 13 -7.74 -10.77 -1.17
C ASP A 13 -8.15 -9.57 -2.06
N GLN A 14 -9.08 -8.72 -1.59
CA GLN A 14 -9.40 -7.45 -2.26
C GLN A 14 -8.19 -6.50 -2.26
N LEU A 15 -7.50 -6.37 -1.13
CA LEU A 15 -6.30 -5.52 -1.04
C LEU A 15 -5.20 -6.00 -1.98
N VAL A 16 -4.95 -7.31 -2.02
CA VAL A 16 -4.00 -7.91 -2.96
C VAL A 16 -4.39 -7.58 -4.39
N SER A 17 -5.65 -7.81 -4.79
CA SER A 17 -6.11 -7.51 -6.15
C SER A 17 -5.85 -6.05 -6.55
N VAL A 18 -6.18 -5.10 -5.67
CA VAL A 18 -5.95 -3.67 -5.94
C VAL A 18 -4.46 -3.34 -6.03
N LEU A 19 -3.62 -3.94 -5.17
CA LEU A 19 -2.16 -3.78 -5.25
C LEU A 19 -1.60 -4.33 -6.56
N GLU A 20 -2.05 -5.51 -6.99
CA GLU A 20 -1.64 -6.11 -8.26
C GLU A 20 -2.04 -5.25 -9.47
N ASP A 21 -3.27 -4.74 -9.47
CA ASP A 21 -3.79 -3.87 -10.53
C ASP A 21 -3.01 -2.55 -10.62
N GLU A 22 -2.73 -1.90 -9.48
CA GLU A 22 -1.98 -0.64 -9.45
C GLU A 22 -0.52 -0.85 -9.90
N LEU A 23 0.14 -1.92 -9.45
CA LEU A 23 1.51 -2.23 -9.88
C LEU A 23 1.58 -2.63 -11.37
N GLY A 24 0.61 -3.40 -11.85
CA GLY A 24 0.46 -3.75 -13.27
C GLY A 24 0.17 -2.53 -14.15
N GLY A 25 -0.56 -1.55 -13.61
CA GLY A 25 -0.83 -0.26 -14.24
C GLY A 25 0.40 0.65 -14.34
N VAL A 26 1.30 0.61 -13.36
CA VAL A 26 2.59 1.33 -13.42
C VAL A 26 3.49 0.75 -14.51
N SER A 27 3.64 -0.58 -14.57
CA SER A 27 4.42 -1.23 -15.62
C SER A 27 4.00 -2.67 -15.85
N THR A 28 3.28 -2.90 -16.94
CA THR A 28 2.82 -4.23 -17.34
C THR A 28 3.98 -5.17 -17.68
N GLN A 29 5.07 -4.67 -18.29
CA GLN A 29 6.25 -5.46 -18.59
C GLN A 29 6.93 -5.95 -17.31
N TRP A 30 7.13 -5.05 -16.35
CA TRP A 30 7.72 -5.39 -15.07
C TRP A 30 6.84 -6.38 -14.30
N TRP A 31 5.53 -6.14 -14.24
CA TRP A 31 4.59 -7.01 -13.55
C TRP A 31 4.61 -8.43 -14.11
N ASN A 32 4.52 -8.58 -15.44
CA ASN A 32 4.55 -9.91 -16.06
C ASN A 32 5.86 -10.67 -15.80
N ALA A 33 6.99 -9.97 -15.68
CA ALA A 33 8.28 -10.57 -15.40
C ALA A 33 8.47 -10.97 -13.93
N ASN A 34 7.78 -10.30 -13.00
CA ASN A 34 8.08 -10.37 -11.56
C ASN A 34 6.91 -10.81 -10.68
N LYS A 35 5.68 -10.91 -11.19
CA LYS A 35 4.48 -11.26 -10.40
C LYS A 35 4.62 -12.57 -9.61
N ALA A 36 5.36 -13.55 -10.15
CA ALA A 36 5.59 -14.82 -9.46
C ALA A 36 6.37 -14.68 -8.15
N VAL A 37 7.21 -13.65 -8.03
CA VAL A 37 8.01 -13.34 -6.83
C VAL A 37 7.28 -12.31 -5.97
N VAL A 38 6.66 -11.32 -6.59
CA VAL A 38 6.07 -10.17 -5.90
C VAL A 38 4.71 -10.49 -5.30
N ALA A 39 3.87 -11.33 -5.91
CA ALA A 39 2.51 -11.59 -5.44
C ALA A 39 2.45 -12.15 -4.00
N GLY A 40 3.38 -13.04 -3.64
CA GLY A 40 3.48 -13.56 -2.27
C GLY A 40 3.80 -12.47 -1.25
N TYR A 41 4.66 -11.53 -1.64
CA TYR A 41 4.98 -10.37 -0.81
C TYR A 41 3.78 -9.43 -0.67
N LEU A 42 3.04 -9.17 -1.77
CA LEU A 42 1.83 -8.34 -1.71
C LEU A 42 0.78 -8.92 -0.78
N ARG A 43 0.65 -10.24 -0.71
CA ARG A 43 -0.22 -10.90 0.26
C ARG A 43 0.21 -10.62 1.70
N SER A 44 1.49 -10.81 2.02
CA SER A 44 2.03 -10.49 3.33
C SER A 44 1.83 -9.01 3.69
N LEU A 45 2.06 -8.10 2.74
CA LEU A 45 1.86 -6.67 2.89
C LEU A 45 0.39 -6.32 3.16
N ALA A 46 -0.52 -6.96 2.42
CA ALA A 46 -1.96 -6.79 2.59
C ALA A 46 -2.43 -7.29 3.96
N GLU A 47 -1.96 -8.46 4.40
CA GLU A 47 -2.27 -9.00 5.73
C GLU A 47 -1.78 -8.06 6.84
N ALA A 48 -0.54 -7.58 6.75
CA ALA A 48 0.02 -6.64 7.71
C ALA A 48 -0.74 -5.30 7.73
N THR A 49 -1.15 -4.81 6.56
CA THR A 49 -1.95 -3.59 6.42
C THR A 49 -3.32 -3.75 7.09
N MET A 50 -4.01 -4.86 6.82
CA MET A 50 -5.34 -5.14 7.37
C MET A 50 -5.29 -5.31 8.89
N GLN A 51 -4.27 -5.99 9.41
CA GLN A 51 -4.04 -6.14 10.85
C GLN A 51 -3.75 -4.80 11.51
N THR A 52 -2.82 -4.02 10.95
CA THR A 52 -2.45 -2.68 11.46
C THR A 52 -3.65 -1.75 11.47
N ARG A 53 -4.41 -1.70 10.37
CA ARG A 53 -5.64 -0.91 10.26
C ARG A 53 -6.66 -1.29 11.33
N THR A 54 -6.90 -2.59 11.50
CA THR A 54 -7.88 -3.09 12.48
C THR A 54 -7.44 -2.77 13.91
N ALA A 55 -6.17 -2.98 14.22
CA ALA A 55 -5.61 -2.64 15.53
C ALA A 55 -5.67 -1.13 15.81
N LEU A 56 -5.38 -0.30 14.80
CA LEU A 56 -5.45 1.15 14.91
C LEU A 56 -6.90 1.64 15.09
N PHE A 57 -7.84 1.12 14.29
CA PHE A 57 -9.26 1.42 14.42
C PHE A 57 -9.81 1.07 15.80
N ASN A 58 -9.41 -0.09 16.33
CA ASN A 58 -9.80 -0.57 17.66
C ASN A 58 -8.98 0.06 18.80
N GLN A 59 -8.11 1.04 18.52
CA GLN A 59 -7.24 1.71 19.50
C GLN A 59 -6.31 0.75 20.28
N GLN A 60 -6.01 -0.43 19.70
CA GLN A 60 -5.11 -1.42 20.28
C GLN A 60 -3.63 -1.03 20.11
N ILE A 61 -3.35 -0.21 19.09
CA ILE A 61 -2.04 0.40 18.86
C ILE A 61 -2.21 1.90 18.63
N PRO A 62 -1.24 2.72 19.05
CA PRO A 62 -1.24 4.15 18.75
C PRO A 62 -0.83 4.41 17.28
N PRO A 63 -1.14 5.60 16.72
CA PRO A 63 -0.79 5.96 15.35
C PRO A 63 0.70 5.82 15.03
N GLU A 64 1.58 6.16 15.98
CA GLU A 64 3.03 6.09 15.82
C GLU A 64 3.52 4.65 15.67
N ALA A 65 2.87 3.70 16.37
CA ALA A 65 3.18 2.29 16.21
C ALA A 65 2.70 1.76 14.85
N ALA A 66 1.52 2.20 14.40
CA ALA A 66 1.00 1.86 13.08
C ALA A 66 1.92 2.40 11.96
N ASP A 67 2.36 3.66 12.08
CA ASP A 67 3.32 4.28 11.18
C ASP A 67 4.61 3.47 11.07
N MET A 68 5.21 3.12 12.21
CA MET A 68 6.43 2.29 12.25
C MET A 68 6.24 0.92 11.59
N ILE A 69 5.08 0.26 11.79
CA ILE A 69 4.78 -1.02 11.15
C ILE A 69 4.71 -0.86 9.63
N ILE A 70 3.97 0.13 9.14
CA ILE A 70 3.80 0.36 7.69
C ILE A 70 5.11 0.80 7.05
N HIS A 71 5.89 1.67 7.70
CA HIS A 71 7.19 2.10 7.20
C HIS A 71 8.20 0.94 7.11
N ASN A 72 8.18 -0.01 8.06
CA ASN A 72 9.00 -1.21 7.96
C ASN A 72 8.60 -2.09 6.76
N GLN A 73 7.30 -2.17 6.46
CA GLN A 73 6.83 -2.85 5.25
C GLN A 73 7.27 -2.11 3.98
N GLU A 74 7.31 -0.78 3.99
CA GLU A 74 7.80 0.04 2.88
C GLU A 74 9.27 -0.25 2.58
N LEU A 75 10.11 -0.28 3.62
CA LEU A 75 11.51 -0.59 3.47
C LEU A 75 11.73 -2.00 2.90
N ALA A 76 11.00 -3.00 3.42
CA ALA A 76 11.11 -4.37 2.96
C ALA A 76 10.59 -4.55 1.52
N PHE A 77 9.55 -3.82 1.11
CA PHE A 77 9.06 -3.85 -0.26
C PHE A 77 10.06 -3.20 -1.20
N ASN A 78 10.62 -2.05 -0.83
CA ASN A 78 11.66 -1.37 -1.61
C ASN A 78 12.88 -2.30 -1.85
N GLN A 79 13.34 -3.01 -0.83
CA GLN A 79 14.40 -4.01 -0.99
C GLN A 79 13.99 -5.12 -1.97
N THR A 80 12.76 -5.62 -1.87
CA THR A 80 12.23 -6.64 -2.78
C THR A 80 12.24 -6.15 -4.23
N LEU A 81 11.81 -4.91 -4.48
CA LEU A 81 11.82 -4.30 -5.81
C LEU A 81 13.23 -4.22 -6.39
N GLN A 82 14.27 -3.97 -5.59
CA GLN A 82 15.66 -3.91 -6.09
C GLN A 82 16.16 -5.25 -6.65
N PHE A 83 15.57 -6.39 -6.25
CA PHE A 83 15.92 -7.71 -6.76
C PHE A 83 15.09 -8.15 -7.98
N THR A 84 14.14 -7.31 -8.41
CA THR A 84 13.27 -7.63 -9.55
C THR A 84 13.87 -7.26 -10.89
N LYS A 85 13.51 -7.98 -11.95
CA LYS A 85 13.99 -7.74 -13.31
C LYS A 85 13.39 -6.46 -13.88
N PHE A 86 14.14 -5.79 -14.75
CA PHE A 86 13.72 -4.57 -15.45
C PHE A 86 13.45 -3.36 -14.54
N THR A 87 13.97 -3.40 -13.32
CA THR A 87 13.77 -2.33 -12.35
C THR A 87 14.88 -1.30 -12.46
N THR A 88 14.50 -0.09 -12.86
CA THR A 88 15.34 1.11 -12.66
C THR A 88 14.99 1.74 -11.32
N LEU A 89 15.86 2.60 -10.79
CA LEU A 89 15.60 3.31 -9.54
C LEU A 89 14.30 4.12 -9.60
N VAL A 90 14.02 4.75 -10.74
CA VAL A 90 12.77 5.52 -10.95
C VAL A 90 11.56 4.59 -10.95
N LEU A 91 11.63 3.44 -11.61
CA LEU A 91 10.52 2.49 -11.65
C LEU A 91 10.27 1.88 -10.27
N ALA A 92 11.32 1.55 -9.51
CA ALA A 92 11.18 1.07 -8.14
C ALA A 92 10.42 2.07 -7.28
N GLN A 93 10.77 3.36 -7.37
CA GLN A 93 10.07 4.40 -6.63
C GLN A 93 8.61 4.54 -7.06
N GLN A 94 8.31 4.44 -8.36
CA GLN A 94 6.93 4.51 -8.86
C GLN A 94 6.07 3.34 -8.35
N LEU A 95 6.62 2.12 -8.36
CA LEU A 95 5.96 0.92 -7.84
C LEU A 95 5.75 0.99 -6.33
N LEU A 96 6.78 1.44 -5.59
CA LEU A 96 6.69 1.69 -4.14
C LEU A 96 5.59 2.71 -3.84
N ASN A 97 5.61 3.87 -4.51
CA ASN A 97 4.60 4.92 -4.32
C ASN A 97 3.19 4.42 -4.66
N ALA A 98 3.02 3.62 -5.71
CA ALA A 98 1.72 3.06 -6.09
C ALA A 98 1.18 2.12 -4.99
N ALA A 99 1.99 1.19 -4.50
CA ALA A 99 1.59 0.27 -3.43
C ALA A 99 1.26 1.02 -2.13
N PHE A 100 2.14 1.93 -1.69
CA PHE A 100 1.96 2.64 -0.41
C PHE A 100 0.89 3.71 -0.46
N LYS A 101 0.55 4.23 -1.64
CA LYS A 101 -0.65 5.05 -1.83
C LYS A 101 -1.92 4.24 -1.59
N VAL A 102 -2.04 3.02 -2.14
CA VAL A 102 -3.18 2.12 -1.85
C VAL A 102 -3.29 1.88 -0.35
N ILE A 103 -2.19 1.46 0.29
CA ILE A 103 -2.14 1.14 1.72
C ILE A 103 -2.56 2.33 2.57
N GLY A 104 -2.00 3.51 2.28
CA GLY A 104 -2.32 4.73 3.01
C GLY A 104 -3.80 5.08 2.94
N TRP A 105 -4.42 4.98 1.76
CA TRP A 105 -5.86 5.21 1.59
C TRP A 105 -6.71 4.15 2.29
N VAL A 106 -6.33 2.88 2.24
CA VAL A 106 -7.03 1.78 2.92
C VAL A 106 -7.06 1.95 4.44
N ILE A 107 -5.98 2.48 5.01
CA ILE A 107 -5.91 2.82 6.43
C ILE A 107 -6.75 4.07 6.70
N PHE A 108 -6.48 5.16 5.98
CA PHE A 108 -7.15 6.45 6.16
C PHE A 108 -8.67 6.34 6.07
N ASN A 109 -9.21 5.64 5.08
CA ASN A 109 -10.66 5.54 4.86
C ASN A 109 -11.41 4.85 6.02
N LYS A 110 -10.75 3.98 6.79
CA LYS A 110 -11.38 3.34 7.96
C LYS A 110 -11.04 4.02 9.28
N THR A 111 -9.83 4.57 9.43
CA THR A 111 -9.34 5.09 10.72
C THR A 111 -9.36 6.61 10.82
N GLY A 112 -9.46 7.33 9.70
CA GLY A 112 -9.27 8.78 9.62
C GLY A 112 -7.81 9.23 9.81
N ILE A 113 -6.87 8.30 10.02
CA ILE A 113 -5.47 8.61 10.30
C ILE A 113 -4.64 8.46 9.02
N ASN A 114 -3.95 9.53 8.65
CA ASN A 114 -3.08 9.55 7.48
C ASN A 114 -1.63 9.19 7.86
N LEU A 115 -1.24 7.94 7.61
CA LEU A 115 0.12 7.43 7.84
C LEU A 115 1.07 7.68 6.65
N ALA A 116 0.58 8.23 5.54
CA ALA A 116 1.39 8.47 4.35
C ALA A 116 1.05 9.85 3.73
N PRO A 117 1.31 10.96 4.44
CA PRO A 117 0.87 12.31 4.04
C PRO A 117 1.45 12.78 2.69
N ASN A 118 2.59 12.24 2.29
CA ASN A 118 3.20 12.54 0.99
C ASN A 118 2.48 11.86 -0.19
N LEU A 119 1.68 10.81 0.06
CA LEU A 119 1.04 9.97 -0.96
C LEU A 119 -0.50 10.02 -0.89
N VAL A 120 -1.04 10.22 0.31
CA VAL A 120 -2.47 10.34 0.59
C VAL A 120 -2.76 11.81 0.85
N GLN A 121 -3.31 12.46 -0.16
CA GLN A 121 -3.78 13.84 -0.08
C GLN A 121 -5.30 13.81 -0.26
N PRO A 122 -6.07 13.65 0.83
CA PRO A 122 -7.51 13.84 0.73
C PRO A 122 -7.76 15.27 0.27
N THR A 123 -8.51 15.44 -0.81
CA THR A 123 -8.96 16.77 -1.23
C THR A 123 -9.84 17.30 -0.10
N ASP A 124 -9.52 18.48 0.43
CA ASP A 124 -10.22 19.10 1.56
C ASP A 124 -11.74 18.97 1.42
N GLY A 125 -12.32 18.06 2.20
CA GLY A 125 -13.74 17.71 2.13
C GLY A 125 -14.27 16.97 3.35
N ALA A 126 -13.49 16.84 4.42
CA ALA A 126 -13.93 16.28 5.70
C ALA A 126 -13.18 16.92 6.89
N GLY A 127 -12.89 18.21 6.79
CA GLY A 127 -12.36 19.04 7.87
C GLY A 127 -13.24 20.27 8.05
N GLY A 128 -14.31 20.13 8.81
CA GLY A 128 -15.20 21.19 9.25
C GLY A 128 -15.89 20.79 10.55
#